data_AF-A0A5C6ZYT7-F1
#
_entry.id   AF-A0A5C6ZYT7-F1
#
_cell.length_a   1.000
_cell.length_b   1.000
_cell.length_c   1.000
_cell.angle_alpha   90.00
_cell.angle_beta   90.00
_cell.angle_gamma   90.00
#
_symmetry.space_group_name_H-M   'P 1'
#
loop_
_entity.id
_entity.type
_entity.pdbx_description
1 polymer ?
#
loop_
_entity_poly.entity_id
_entity_poly.type
_entity_poly.pdbx_seq_one_letter_code
_entity_poly.pdbx_strand_id
1 'polypeptide(L)'
;MKKLPLLIFVAYLILGCSKDDGESLNQELAPTVSVNIPDSLKTGQAYEFDVLYKKTTHCHYFSGFDVSKNENTIVVGVVNNYRSVNNNCSTNGNLQETAKLNFVVEREDFYIFRFWQGKSSVGEDMFLTKEVPIIPSDL
;
A
#
# COMPACT_ATOMS: atom_id res chain seq x y z
N MET A 1 10.33 -31.84 -58.15
CA MET A 1 11.59 -31.06 -58.23
C MET A 1 11.22 -29.57 -58.14
N LYS A 2 11.59 -28.86 -57.05
CA LYS A 2 12.63 -27.78 -57.01
C LYS A 2 12.09 -26.43 -57.54
N LYS A 3 12.10 -25.26 -56.86
CA LYS A 3 12.66 -24.72 -55.59
C LYS A 3 11.91 -23.41 -55.24
N LEU A 4 11.81 -23.08 -53.96
CA LEU A 4 11.53 -21.75 -53.35
C LEU A 4 12.75 -20.81 -53.55
N PRO A 5 12.60 -19.48 -53.84
CA PRO A 5 12.70 -18.41 -52.81
C PRO A 5 11.80 -17.18 -53.12
N LEU A 6 11.38 -16.33 -52.18
CA LEU A 6 12.22 -15.39 -51.45
C LEU A 6 11.46 -14.88 -50.21
N LEU A 7 11.82 -15.48 -49.07
CA LEU A 7 11.44 -15.10 -47.73
C LEU A 7 12.43 -14.03 -47.25
N ILE A 8 12.17 -12.74 -47.52
CA ILE A 8 12.95 -11.63 -46.94
C ILE A 8 12.01 -10.47 -46.63
N PHE A 9 11.26 -10.55 -45.52
CA PHE A 9 10.74 -9.35 -44.84
C PHE A 9 10.31 -9.57 -43.37
N VAL A 10 10.87 -10.57 -42.66
CA VAL A 10 10.45 -10.89 -41.27
C VAL A 10 11.62 -10.84 -40.27
N ALA A 11 12.76 -10.25 -40.64
CA ALA A 11 13.97 -10.32 -39.81
C ALA A 11 14.20 -9.14 -38.84
N TYR A 12 13.26 -8.19 -38.68
CA TYR A 12 13.49 -6.99 -37.84
C TYR A 12 12.65 -6.86 -36.57
N LEU A 13 11.84 -7.87 -36.21
CA LEU A 13 10.93 -7.75 -35.05
C LEU A 13 11.46 -8.37 -33.74
N ILE A 14 12.72 -8.82 -33.69
CA ILE A 14 13.34 -9.32 -32.45
C ILE A 14 14.44 -8.37 -31.94
N LEU A 15 14.12 -7.09 -31.81
CA LEU A 15 14.75 -6.30 -30.75
C LEU A 15 14.07 -6.72 -29.45
N GLY A 16 14.55 -7.85 -28.90
CA GLY A 16 14.16 -8.30 -27.58
C GLY A 16 14.42 -7.18 -26.57
N CYS A 17 13.40 -6.84 -25.80
CA CYS A 17 13.57 -6.02 -24.62
C CYS A 17 14.44 -6.83 -23.65
N SER A 18 15.74 -6.54 -23.57
CA SER A 18 16.57 -7.11 -22.51
C SER A 18 15.98 -6.61 -21.21
N LYS A 19 15.42 -7.52 -20.42
CA LYS A 19 15.02 -7.20 -19.06
C LYS A 19 16.32 -6.92 -18.33
N ASP A 20 16.56 -5.64 -18.04
CA ASP A 20 17.72 -5.16 -17.30
C ASP A 20 17.75 -5.92 -15.97
N ASP A 21 18.81 -6.70 -15.73
CA ASP A 21 19.02 -7.50 -14.52
C ASP A 21 19.40 -6.59 -13.34
N GLY A 22 18.64 -5.51 -13.14
CA GLY A 22 18.72 -4.66 -11.95
C GLY A 22 18.06 -5.35 -10.76
N GLU A 23 18.58 -5.11 -9.56
CA GLU A 23 17.98 -5.60 -8.32
C GLU A 23 16.48 -5.28 -8.28
N SER A 24 15.64 -6.31 -8.29
CA SER A 24 14.19 -6.13 -8.30
C SER A 24 13.72 -5.53 -6.98
N LEU A 25 13.16 -4.31 -7.04
CA LEU A 25 12.41 -3.72 -5.94
C LEU A 25 11.04 -4.41 -5.84
N ASN A 26 10.75 -4.98 -4.68
CA ASN A 26 9.49 -5.65 -4.39
C ASN A 26 8.65 -4.81 -3.43
N GLN A 27 7.34 -5.05 -3.44
CA GLN A 27 6.39 -4.38 -2.56
C GLN A 27 5.55 -5.40 -1.81
N GLU A 28 5.18 -5.07 -0.58
CA GLU A 28 4.25 -5.86 0.23
C GLU A 28 3.37 -4.97 1.11
N LEU A 29 2.22 -5.49 1.54
CA LEU A 29 1.40 -4.84 2.55
C LEU A 29 1.91 -5.16 3.96
N ALA A 30 2.02 -4.13 4.79
CA ALA A 30 2.41 -4.24 6.18
C ALA A 30 1.18 -4.12 7.09
N PRO A 31 0.99 -5.05 8.05
CA PRO A 31 -0.19 -5.03 8.91
C PRO A 31 -0.18 -3.83 9.85
N THR A 32 -1.30 -3.12 9.93
CA THR A 32 -1.54 -2.06 10.90
C THR A 32 -1.73 -2.63 12.30
N VAL A 33 -0.97 -2.08 13.25
CA VAL A 33 -1.02 -2.42 14.68
C VAL A 33 -2.04 -1.54 15.40
N SER A 34 -1.96 -0.22 15.20
CA SER A 34 -2.89 0.75 15.78
C SER A 34 -2.93 2.03 14.94
N VAL A 35 -3.96 2.84 15.17
CA VAL A 35 -4.11 4.15 14.55
C VAL A 35 -4.49 5.18 15.60
N ASN A 36 -3.93 6.38 15.48
CA ASN A 36 -4.32 7.54 16.25
C ASN A 36 -5.13 8.47 15.34
N ILE A 37 -6.46 8.43 15.49
CA ILE A 37 -7.42 9.23 14.73
C ILE A 37 -8.32 9.95 15.75
N PRO A 38 -8.63 11.23 15.55
CA PRO A 38 -9.58 11.94 16.40
C PRO A 38 -10.95 11.26 16.45
N ASP A 39 -11.66 11.40 17.58
CA ASP A 39 -13.01 10.86 17.75
C ASP A 39 -14.05 11.51 16.83
N SER A 40 -13.74 12.68 16.27
CA SER A 40 -14.55 13.38 15.28
C SER A 40 -13.67 14.24 14.38
N LEU A 41 -14.06 14.44 13.13
CA LEU A 41 -13.36 15.34 12.20
C LEU A 41 -14.26 16.53 11.83
N LYS A 42 -13.65 17.63 11.38
CA LYS A 42 -14.36 18.81 10.88
C LYS A 42 -14.39 18.84 9.35
N THR A 43 -15.55 19.13 8.76
CA THR A 43 -15.70 19.30 7.31
C THR A 43 -14.68 20.31 6.76
N GLY A 44 -14.07 20.03 5.60
CA GLY A 44 -13.13 20.92 4.93
C GLY A 44 -11.74 21.04 5.58
N GLN A 45 -11.50 20.38 6.71
CA GLN A 45 -10.19 20.37 7.37
C GLN A 45 -9.30 19.22 6.87
N ALA A 46 -7.98 19.42 6.98
CA ALA A 46 -6.98 18.39 6.74
C ALA A 46 -6.43 17.87 8.06
N TYR A 47 -6.22 16.55 8.11
CA TYR A 47 -5.69 15.84 9.27
C TYR A 47 -4.51 14.96 8.87
N GLU A 48 -3.65 14.71 9.83
CA GLU A 48 -2.57 13.73 9.73
C GLU A 48 -2.81 12.64 10.78
N PHE A 49 -3.07 11.41 10.33
CA PHE A 49 -3.29 10.27 11.21
C PHE A 49 -1.98 9.50 11.39
N ASP A 50 -1.61 9.23 12.65
CA ASP A 50 -0.47 8.35 12.93
C ASP A 50 -0.93 6.89 12.81
N VAL A 51 -0.34 6.17 11.86
CA VAL A 51 -0.59 4.74 11.61
C VAL A 51 0.63 3.95 12.05
N LEU A 52 0.50 3.22 13.16
CA LEU A 52 1.51 2.28 13.63
C LEU A 52 1.34 0.98 12.87
N TYR A 53 2.40 0.51 12.21
CA TYR A 53 2.39 -0.71 11.41
C TYR A 53 3.62 -1.55 11.72
N LYS A 54 3.56 -2.84 11.40
CA LYS A 54 4.66 -3.79 11.64
C LYS A 54 5.29 -4.23 10.32
N LYS A 55 6.59 -4.01 10.19
CA LYS A 55 7.39 -4.44 9.04
C LYS A 55 7.73 -5.93 9.14
N THR A 56 7.93 -6.58 8.00
CA THR A 56 8.33 -8.00 7.95
C THR A 56 9.77 -8.19 8.43
N THR A 57 10.70 -7.33 8.02
CA THR A 57 12.11 -7.33 8.45
C THR A 57 12.68 -5.90 8.50
N HIS A 58 13.90 -5.74 9.02
CA HIS A 58 14.61 -4.44 9.02
C HIS A 58 14.96 -3.90 7.62
N CYS A 59 14.90 -4.72 6.58
CA CYS A 59 15.13 -4.28 5.19
C CYS A 59 13.87 -3.71 4.54
N HIS A 60 12.70 -3.89 5.16
CA HIS A 60 11.47 -3.30 4.69
C HIS A 60 11.42 -1.85 5.16
N TYR A 61 10.96 -0.98 4.28
CA TYR A 61 10.79 0.44 4.56
C TYR A 61 9.49 0.95 3.95
N PHE A 62 8.90 1.93 4.61
CA PHE A 62 7.67 2.59 4.16
C PHE A 62 7.82 3.12 2.72
N SER A 63 6.89 2.74 1.85
CA SER A 63 6.79 3.27 0.49
C SER A 63 5.61 4.22 0.32
N GLY A 64 4.57 4.11 1.14
CA GLY A 64 3.33 4.85 0.98
C GLY A 64 2.13 4.11 1.56
N PHE A 65 0.96 4.65 1.29
CA PHE A 65 -0.31 4.02 1.58
C PHE A 65 -1.02 3.63 0.28
N ASP A 66 -1.61 2.45 0.26
CA ASP A 66 -2.63 2.08 -0.71
C ASP A 66 -3.99 2.46 -0.12
N VAL A 67 -4.68 3.40 -0.76
CA VAL A 67 -5.93 3.98 -0.24
C VAL A 67 -7.02 3.82 -1.29
N SER A 68 -8.12 3.19 -0.89
CA SER A 68 -9.33 3.12 -1.72
C SER A 68 -10.52 3.70 -0.98
N LYS A 69 -11.37 4.42 -1.70
CA LYS A 69 -12.58 5.09 -1.19
C LYS A 69 -13.80 4.49 -1.88
N ASN A 70 -14.76 4.02 -1.09
CA ASN A 70 -16.08 3.61 -1.55
C ASN A 70 -17.13 4.28 -0.67
N GLU A 71 -17.86 5.26 -1.21
CA GLU A 71 -18.80 6.10 -0.47
C GLU A 71 -18.17 6.76 0.78
N ASN A 72 -18.58 6.32 1.98
CA ASN A 72 -18.06 6.75 3.27
C ASN A 72 -16.99 5.81 3.83
N THR A 73 -16.70 4.70 3.16
CA THR A 73 -15.71 3.72 3.59
C THR A 73 -14.35 4.04 2.96
N ILE A 74 -13.32 4.15 3.79
CA ILE A 74 -11.93 4.36 3.38
C ILE A 74 -11.13 3.13 3.79
N VAL A 75 -10.61 2.38 2.83
CA VAL A 75 -9.72 1.24 3.09
C VAL A 75 -8.28 1.69 2.91
N VAL A 76 -7.44 1.40 3.90
CA VAL A 76 -6.04 1.82 3.95
C VAL A 76 -5.13 0.61 4.17
N GLY A 77 -4.16 0.42 3.29
CA GLY A 77 -3.04 -0.50 3.46
C GLY A 77 -1.72 0.27 3.57
N VAL A 78 -0.81 -0.17 4.44
CA VAL A 78 0.56 0.36 4.46
C VAL A 78 1.40 -0.45 3.48
N VAL A 79 2.09 0.21 2.55
CA VAL A 79 2.93 -0.44 1.55
C VAL A 79 4.39 -0.29 1.96
N ASN A 80 5.09 -1.42 2.07
CA ASN A 80 6.54 -1.47 2.25
C ASN A 80 7.22 -1.87 0.95
N ASN A 81 8.42 -1.33 0.72
CA ASN A 81 9.33 -1.81 -0.30
C ASN A 81 10.49 -2.59 0.33
N TYR A 82 11.05 -3.53 -0.44
CA TYR A 82 12.27 -4.27 -0.07
C TYR A 82 13.00 -4.79 -1.32
N ARG A 83 14.29 -5.12 -1.19
CA ARG A 83 15.09 -5.75 -2.24
C ARG A 83 15.37 -7.22 -1.88
N SER A 84 15.21 -8.12 -2.85
CA SER A 84 15.34 -9.58 -2.62
C SER A 84 16.78 -10.11 -2.60
N VAL A 85 17.79 -9.28 -2.88
CA VAL A 85 19.17 -9.76 -3.06
C VAL A 85 19.93 -9.75 -1.72
N ASN A 86 20.22 -10.93 -1.20
CA ASN A 86 21.27 -11.29 -0.23
C ASN A 86 21.59 -10.26 0.88
N ASN A 87 20.57 -9.78 1.58
CA ASN A 87 20.78 -9.01 2.80
C ASN A 87 20.39 -9.84 4.02
N ASN A 88 21.27 -9.86 5.03
CA ASN A 88 21.02 -10.44 6.35
C ASN A 88 19.93 -9.64 7.09
N CYS A 89 18.71 -9.66 6.55
CA CYS A 89 17.57 -8.90 7.02
C CYS A 89 17.02 -9.54 8.29
N SER A 90 17.44 -9.00 9.43
CA SER A 90 16.99 -9.49 10.72
C SER A 90 15.48 -9.28 10.92
N THR A 91 14.84 -10.26 11.56
CA THR A 91 13.47 -10.18 12.09
C THR A 91 13.44 -9.87 13.59
N ASN A 92 14.61 -9.72 14.22
CA ASN A 92 14.74 -9.53 15.66
C ASN A 92 14.59 -8.06 16.06
N GLY A 93 14.11 -7.82 17.28
CA GLY A 93 13.92 -6.47 17.83
C GLY A 93 12.57 -5.87 17.46
N ASN A 94 12.46 -4.55 17.62
CA ASN A 94 11.23 -3.83 17.27
C ASN A 94 11.18 -3.54 15.77
N LEU A 95 10.12 -4.01 15.11
CA LEU A 95 9.82 -3.79 13.70
C LEU A 95 8.59 -2.91 13.49
N GLN A 96 8.08 -2.28 14.56
CA GLN A 96 6.97 -1.34 14.46
C GLN A 96 7.50 0.06 14.12
N GLU A 97 6.79 0.73 13.21
CA GLU A 97 7.10 2.07 12.76
C GLU A 97 5.80 2.85 12.56
N THR A 98 5.86 4.17 12.71
CA THR A 98 4.70 5.06 12.53
C THR A 98 4.82 5.78 11.20
N ALA A 99 3.79 5.69 10.37
CA ALA A 99 3.64 6.47 9.15
C ALA A 99 2.48 7.46 9.28
N LYS A 100 2.57 8.58 8.56
CA LYS A 100 1.63 9.70 8.64
C LYS A 100 0.72 9.72 7.43
N LEU A 101 -0.56 9.40 7.64
CA LEU A 101 -1.58 9.42 6.59
C LEU A 101 -2.25 10.80 6.57
N ASN A 102 -2.05 11.54 5.48
CA ASN A 102 -2.76 12.79 5.25
C ASN A 102 -4.18 12.51 4.73
N PHE A 103 -5.17 13.18 5.31
CA PHE A 103 -6.57 13.01 4.96
C PHE A 103 -7.32 14.34 4.97
N VAL A 104 -8.09 14.61 3.92
CA VAL A 104 -8.93 15.81 3.78
C VAL A 104 -10.40 15.40 3.92
N VAL A 105 -11.14 16.12 4.77
CA VAL A 105 -12.54 15.81 5.06
C VAL A 105 -13.46 16.46 4.03
N GLU A 106 -13.99 15.64 3.12
CA GLU A 106 -14.86 16.10 2.03
C GLU A 106 -16.34 15.69 2.18
N ARG A 107 -16.77 15.39 3.42
CA ARG A 107 -18.14 14.93 3.73
C ARG A 107 -18.62 15.54 5.03
N GLU A 108 -19.92 15.43 5.30
CA GLU A 108 -20.59 16.03 6.46
C GLU A 108 -21.25 15.01 7.39
N ASP A 109 -21.22 13.72 7.05
CA ASP A 109 -21.86 12.66 7.84
C ASP A 109 -20.84 11.89 8.71
N PHE A 110 -20.20 10.85 8.17
CA PHE A 110 -19.21 10.04 8.88
C PHE A 110 -18.32 9.28 7.88
N TYR A 111 -17.16 8.81 8.36
CA TYR A 111 -16.31 7.86 7.63
C TYR A 111 -16.22 6.53 8.38
N ILE A 112 -16.13 5.43 7.62
CA ILE A 112 -15.71 4.12 8.12
C ILE A 112 -14.29 3.88 7.59
N PHE A 113 -13.29 4.10 8.43
CA PHE A 113 -11.90 3.76 8.10
C PHE A 113 -11.64 2.28 8.39
N ARG A 114 -11.03 1.57 7.44
CA ARG A 114 -10.64 0.16 7.55
C ARG A 114 -9.16 0.03 7.23
N PHE A 115 -8.33 -0.14 8.26
CA PHE A 115 -6.88 -0.33 8.11
C PHE A 115 -6.55 -1.82 8.06
N TRP A 116 -5.86 -2.27 7.01
CA TRP A 116 -5.55 -3.68 6.81
C TRP A 116 -4.61 -4.25 7.89
N GLN A 117 -4.96 -5.40 8.46
CA GLN A 117 -4.23 -6.04 9.57
C GLN A 117 -3.59 -7.39 9.21
N GLY A 118 -3.63 -7.78 7.95
CA GLY A 118 -3.20 -9.11 7.53
C GLY A 118 -4.36 -9.96 7.04
N LYS A 119 -4.06 -11.24 6.84
CA LYS A 119 -5.04 -12.26 6.48
C LYS A 119 -5.30 -13.19 7.66
N SER A 120 -6.53 -13.68 7.77
CA SER A 120 -6.93 -14.71 8.72
C SER A 120 -6.35 -16.08 8.34
N SER A 121 -6.56 -17.09 9.17
CA SER A 121 -6.11 -18.47 8.91
C SER A 121 -6.73 -19.10 7.66
N VAL A 122 -7.85 -18.55 7.15
CA VAL A 122 -8.53 -18.97 5.92
C VAL A 122 -8.22 -18.05 4.73
N GLY A 123 -7.33 -17.07 4.88
CA GLY A 123 -6.89 -16.19 3.79
C GLY A 123 -7.71 -14.93 3.57
N GLU A 124 -8.71 -14.67 4.42
CA GLU A 124 -9.57 -13.48 4.35
C GLU A 124 -8.89 -12.25 4.98
N ASP A 125 -9.08 -11.07 4.38
CA ASP A 125 -8.50 -9.84 4.89
C ASP A 125 -9.16 -9.39 6.21
N MET A 126 -8.33 -9.07 7.19
CA MET A 126 -8.74 -8.53 8.49
C MET A 126 -8.48 -7.03 8.54
N PHE A 127 -9.35 -6.29 9.24
CA PHE A 127 -9.27 -4.83 9.29
C PHE A 127 -9.49 -4.27 10.68
N LEU A 128 -8.67 -3.30 11.07
CA LEU A 128 -8.93 -2.39 12.17
C LEU A 128 -9.92 -1.33 11.68
N THR A 129 -11.15 -1.39 12.18
CA THR A 129 -12.24 -0.51 11.72
C THR A 129 -12.50 0.61 12.72
N LYS A 130 -12.66 1.83 12.21
CA LYS A 130 -13.01 3.04 12.97
C LYS A 130 -14.13 3.79 12.27
N GLU A 131 -15.26 3.94 12.94
CA GLU A 131 -16.32 4.85 12.51
C GLU A 131 -16.08 6.22 13.14
N VAL A 132 -16.00 7.27 12.33
CA VAL A 132 -15.65 8.61 12.78
C VAL A 132 -16.68 9.62 12.26
N PRO A 133 -17.48 10.24 13.15
CA PRO A 133 -18.45 11.26 12.78
C PRO A 133 -17.78 12.55 12.31
N ILE A 134 -18.48 13.28 11.44
CA ILE A 134 -18.09 14.61 11.00
C ILE A 134 -18.96 15.66 11.65
N ILE A 135 -18.31 16.73 12.11
CA ILE A 135 -18.96 17.93 12.63
C ILE A 135 -18.73 19.11 11.67
N PRO A 136 -19.70 20.03 11.53
CA PRO A 136 -19.52 21.24 10.74
C PRO A 136 -18.27 22.04 11.16
N SER A 137 -17.58 22.64 10.19
CA SER A 137 -16.40 23.48 10.45
C SER A 137 -16.71 24.74 11.25
N ASP A 138 -17.95 25.21 11.17
CA ASP A 138 -18.38 26.53 11.64
C ASP A 138 -18.87 26.50 13.11
N LEU A 139 -18.64 25.38 13.79
CA LEU A 139 -18.83 25.17 15.24
C LEU A 139 -17.50 25.19 16.00
#